data_AF-A0AAD2DUD8-F1
#
_entry.id   AF-A0AAD2DUD8-F1
#
_cell.length_a   1.000
_cell.length_b   1.000
_cell.length_c   1.000
_cell.angle_alpha   90.00
_cell.angle_beta   90.00
_cell.angle_gamma   90.00
#
_symmetry.space_group_name_H-M   'P 1'
#
loop_
_entity.id
_entity.type
_entity.pdbx_description
1 polymer ?
#
loop_
_entity_poly.entity_id
_entity_poly.type
_entity_poly.pdbx_seq_one_letter_code
_entity_poly.pdbx_strand_id
1 'polypeptide(L)'
;MAPQLIYLIFLSLFAVLGSSAQNECQVENCTQYGPAIRFPFWLRDRHQQHCGYPGFELHCNQNKDTVLELPFPVKASINDSNLPFSVQFAIEEIDYKNQFIEISQIFGCIGGLLPILNLSASPFQFQFLSPYDIYNYTYFNCSKIKRYHYYSLNPVPCLSSKDYGVYTVESDYPLIYLPLHSCSKMFDLHEYIPRGVFEGYMLPITLEWSRPSCGHCESIGKHCRMKNDRSISNDTECYSSSKPEGPVPKLRVAGEVLGPLLAVFLAIASYWICRSIKLKKETELKIEQFLWYPVERPSMKVVIQMLESEETPSMPRNPFTSTNGTQNATNARGRIFSSELEIISESE
;
A
#
# COMPACT_ATOMS: atom_id res chain seq x y z
N MET A 1 -0.13 -4.95 43.34
CA MET A 1 -0.45 -5.97 42.31
C MET A 1 -1.34 -5.44 41.17
N ALA A 2 -2.21 -4.45 41.37
CA ALA A 2 -3.07 -3.91 40.31
C ALA A 2 -2.38 -3.16 39.13
N PRO A 3 -1.28 -2.39 39.29
CA PRO A 3 -0.76 -1.57 38.19
C PRO A 3 -0.02 -2.37 37.11
N GLN A 4 0.56 -3.52 37.46
CA GLN A 4 1.27 -4.37 36.49
C GLN A 4 0.31 -5.15 35.59
N LEU A 5 -0.86 -5.52 36.09
CA LEU A 5 -1.89 -6.21 35.31
C LEU A 5 -2.44 -5.32 34.19
N ILE A 6 -2.60 -4.01 34.46
CA ILE A 6 -3.09 -3.02 33.50
C ILE A 6 -2.08 -2.80 32.37
N TYR A 7 -0.79 -2.75 32.70
CA TYR A 7 0.28 -2.60 31.71
C TYR A 7 0.37 -3.81 30.76
N LEU A 8 0.17 -5.03 31.28
CA LEU A 8 0.13 -6.25 30.48
C LEU A 8 -1.09 -6.30 29.55
N ILE A 9 -2.25 -5.82 30.01
CA ILE A 9 -3.45 -5.71 29.18
C ILE A 9 -3.23 -4.71 28.04
N PHE A 10 -2.61 -3.55 28.30
CA PHE A 10 -2.26 -2.58 27.26
C PHE A 10 -1.27 -3.14 26.24
N LEU A 11 -0.21 -3.84 26.68
CA LEU A 11 0.74 -4.51 25.79
C LEU A 11 0.07 -5.59 24.91
N SER A 12 -0.89 -6.33 25.47
CA SER A 12 -1.65 -7.33 24.70
C SER A 12 -2.57 -6.72 23.65
N LEU A 13 -3.16 -5.55 23.93
CA LEU A 13 -3.99 -4.80 22.97
C LEU A 13 -3.16 -4.25 21.80
N PHE A 14 -1.94 -3.77 22.05
CA PHE A 14 -1.02 -3.35 21.00
C PHE A 14 -0.50 -4.54 20.16
N ALA A 15 -0.30 -5.71 20.78
CA ALA A 15 0.08 -6.92 20.05
C ALA A 15 -1.03 -7.43 19.11
N VAL A 16 -2.31 -7.26 19.49
CA VAL A 16 -3.46 -7.67 18.67
C VAL A 16 -3.72 -6.71 17.50
N LEU A 17 -3.37 -5.42 17.63
CA LEU A 17 -3.45 -4.44 16.54
C LEU A 17 -2.25 -4.49 15.57
N GLY A 18 -1.21 -5.27 15.88
CA GLY A 18 0.05 -5.36 15.13
C GLY A 18 0.18 -6.55 14.19
N SER A 19 -0.91 -7.26 13.86
CA SER A 19 -0.88 -8.32 12.82
C SER A 19 -1.87 -8.03 11.70
N SER A 20 -1.63 -6.95 10.94
CA SER A 20 -1.97 -7.04 9.53
C SER A 20 -1.01 -8.08 8.95
N ALA A 21 -1.50 -9.29 8.66
CA ALA A 21 -0.90 -10.07 7.60
C ALA A 21 -0.89 -9.15 6.38
N GLN A 22 0.26 -8.54 6.08
CA GLN A 22 0.44 -7.80 4.85
C GLN A 22 0.04 -8.76 3.74
N ASN A 23 -0.90 -8.36 2.88
CA ASN A 23 -1.14 -9.10 1.66
C ASN A 23 0.19 -9.09 0.88
N GLU A 24 0.96 -10.16 0.97
CA GLU A 24 2.41 -10.15 0.69
C GLU A 24 2.77 -9.78 -0.76
N CYS A 25 1.82 -9.96 -1.70
CA CYS A 25 1.99 -9.69 -3.12
C CYS A 25 0.79 -8.88 -3.65
N GLN A 26 0.75 -7.58 -3.36
CA GLN A 26 -0.26 -6.68 -3.93
C GLN A 26 0.04 -6.35 -5.38
N VAL A 27 -1.00 -5.94 -6.10
CA VAL A 27 -0.86 -5.38 -7.46
C VAL A 27 -0.27 -3.99 -7.33
N GLU A 28 0.81 -3.74 -8.05
CA GLU A 28 1.53 -2.46 -8.05
C GLU A 28 1.61 -1.88 -9.47
N ASN A 29 1.99 -0.62 -9.58
CA ASN A 29 2.32 0.02 -10.85
C ASN A 29 3.40 1.09 -10.64
N CYS A 30 4.21 1.35 -11.68
CA CYS A 30 5.24 2.40 -11.62
C CYS A 30 4.63 3.81 -11.67
N THR A 31 3.51 3.96 -12.39
CA THR A 31 2.69 5.18 -12.48
C THR A 31 1.22 4.84 -12.41
N GLN A 32 0.39 5.84 -12.10
CA GLN A 32 -1.07 5.69 -12.08
C GLN A 32 -1.67 5.15 -13.39
N TYR A 33 -1.03 5.46 -14.53
CA TYR A 33 -1.45 5.05 -15.87
C TYR A 33 -0.61 3.91 -16.44
N GLY A 34 0.34 3.38 -15.67
CA GLY A 34 1.19 2.28 -16.10
C GLY A 34 0.48 0.93 -16.00
N PRO A 35 1.05 -0.12 -16.61
CA PRO A 35 0.48 -1.45 -16.55
C PRO A 35 0.40 -1.94 -15.11
N ALA A 36 -0.68 -2.66 -14.79
CA ALA A 36 -0.82 -3.30 -13.49
C ALA A 36 0.16 -4.49 -13.39
N ILE A 37 1.07 -4.46 -12.43
CA ILE A 37 2.10 -5.45 -12.19
C ILE A 37 1.63 -6.43 -11.13
N ARG A 38 1.48 -7.68 -11.53
CA ARG A 38 1.11 -8.83 -10.69
C ARG A 38 1.78 -10.08 -11.23
N PHE A 39 1.73 -11.16 -10.46
CA PHE A 39 2.26 -12.46 -10.86
C PHE A 39 1.82 -12.82 -12.30
N PRO A 40 2.74 -13.22 -13.20
CA PRO A 40 4.12 -13.64 -12.93
C PRO A 40 5.15 -12.51 -12.79
N PHE A 41 4.79 -11.29 -13.18
CA PHE A 41 5.66 -10.14 -13.07
C PHE A 41 5.75 -9.63 -11.64
N TRP A 42 6.91 -9.06 -11.31
CA TRP A 42 7.14 -8.50 -10.00
C TRP A 42 8.16 -7.38 -10.05
N LEU A 43 8.03 -6.41 -9.16
CA LEU A 43 8.95 -5.29 -9.05
C LEU A 43 10.07 -5.63 -8.09
N ARG A 44 11.32 -5.61 -8.56
CA ARG A 44 12.52 -5.87 -7.75
C ARG A 44 12.55 -5.05 -6.46
N ASP A 45 12.20 -3.76 -6.57
CA ASP A 45 12.40 -2.80 -5.49
C ASP A 45 11.19 -2.66 -4.55
N ARG A 46 10.05 -3.32 -4.86
CA ARG A 46 8.80 -3.19 -4.09
C ARG A 46 8.18 -4.51 -3.63
N HIS A 47 8.31 -5.57 -4.43
CA HIS A 47 7.77 -6.88 -4.09
C HIS A 47 8.83 -7.74 -3.40
N GLN A 48 8.39 -8.68 -2.57
CA GLN A 48 9.26 -9.75 -2.10
C GLN A 48 9.56 -10.72 -3.26
N GLN A 49 10.73 -11.38 -3.23
CA GLN A 49 11.16 -12.29 -4.31
C GLN A 49 10.16 -13.44 -4.58
N HIS A 50 9.41 -13.86 -3.56
CA HIS A 50 8.43 -14.95 -3.70
C HIS A 50 7.14 -14.54 -4.45
N CYS A 51 6.95 -13.24 -4.74
CA CYS A 51 5.75 -12.73 -5.42
C CYS A 51 5.79 -12.88 -6.94
N GLY A 52 6.91 -13.33 -7.49
CA GLY A 52 7.17 -13.32 -8.92
C GLY A 52 7.68 -14.65 -9.45
N TYR A 53 7.62 -14.78 -10.77
CA TYR A 53 8.23 -15.89 -11.48
C TYR A 53 9.67 -15.53 -11.89
N PRO A 54 10.64 -16.46 -11.78
CA PRO A 54 12.02 -16.21 -12.21
C PRO A 54 12.10 -15.78 -13.69
N GLY A 55 12.80 -14.69 -13.97
CA GLY A 55 12.92 -14.12 -15.32
C GLY A 55 11.81 -13.14 -15.73
N PHE A 56 10.82 -12.89 -14.86
CA PHE A 56 9.76 -11.89 -15.04
C PHE A 56 9.95 -10.65 -14.15
N GLU A 57 11.21 -10.36 -13.84
CA GLU A 57 11.60 -9.26 -12.98
C GLU A 57 11.48 -7.93 -13.72
N LEU A 58 10.78 -6.97 -13.10
CA LEU A 58 10.59 -5.61 -13.60
C LEU A 58 11.19 -4.61 -12.62
N HIS A 59 11.52 -3.43 -13.13
CA HIS A 59 11.86 -2.28 -12.30
C HIS A 59 11.24 -1.00 -12.86
N CYS A 60 11.11 0.01 -12.02
CA CYS A 60 10.69 1.34 -12.46
C CYS A 60 11.94 2.18 -12.77
N ASN A 61 12.08 2.69 -13.99
CA ASN A 61 13.21 3.56 -14.32
C ASN A 61 13.03 4.97 -13.70
N GLN A 62 13.99 5.86 -13.95
CA GLN A 62 13.95 7.25 -13.44
C GLN A 62 12.77 8.07 -13.99
N ASN A 63 12.31 7.74 -15.19
CA ASN A 63 11.13 8.34 -15.82
C ASN A 63 9.81 7.74 -15.30
N LYS A 64 9.90 6.72 -14.42
CA LYS A 64 8.79 5.91 -13.90
C LYS A 64 8.15 4.99 -14.94
N ASP A 65 8.82 4.70 -16.05
CA ASP A 65 8.39 3.65 -16.97
C ASP A 65 8.60 2.28 -16.33
N THR A 66 7.75 1.33 -16.68
CA THR A 66 7.91 -0.07 -16.30
C THR A 66 8.90 -0.73 -17.26
N VAL A 67 10.01 -1.24 -16.74
CA VAL A 67 11.12 -1.74 -17.58
C VAL A 67 11.42 -3.20 -17.27
N LEU A 68 11.54 -3.99 -18.34
CA LEU A 68 12.05 -5.35 -18.35
C LEU A 68 13.51 -5.34 -18.82
N GLU A 69 14.40 -6.03 -18.10
CA GLU A 69 15.80 -6.21 -18.51
C GLU A 69 16.02 -7.66 -18.91
N LEU A 70 16.46 -7.89 -20.14
CA LEU A 70 16.83 -9.23 -20.61
C LEU A 70 18.35 -9.30 -20.84
N PRO A 71 19.03 -10.33 -20.31
CA PRO A 71 20.46 -10.52 -20.53
C PRO A 71 20.71 -11.11 -21.93
N PHE A 72 21.67 -10.55 -22.66
CA PHE A 72 22.08 -11.05 -23.96
C PHE A 72 23.54 -11.52 -23.96
N PRO A 73 23.83 -12.69 -24.56
CA PRO A 73 25.19 -13.17 -24.71
C PRO A 73 25.90 -12.35 -25.78
N VAL A 74 26.82 -11.46 -25.39
CA VAL A 74 27.73 -10.81 -26.34
C VAL A 74 28.98 -11.67 -26.50
N LYS A 75 29.16 -12.26 -27.68
CA LYS A 75 30.45 -12.84 -28.07
C LYS A 75 31.42 -11.69 -28.39
N ALA A 76 32.14 -11.21 -27.38
CA ALA A 76 33.23 -10.27 -27.62
C ALA A 76 34.34 -11.02 -28.39
N SER A 77 34.76 -10.47 -29.54
CA SER A 77 35.83 -11.01 -30.40
C SER A 77 37.23 -11.02 -29.73
N ILE A 78 37.32 -10.63 -28.46
CA ILE A 78 38.56 -10.57 -27.70
C ILE A 78 38.39 -11.52 -26.51
N ASN A 79 38.87 -12.75 -26.70
CA ASN A 79 39.21 -13.73 -25.67
C ASN A 79 38.03 -14.45 -24.96
N ASP A 80 36.96 -14.84 -25.67
CA ASP A 80 35.89 -15.72 -25.12
C ASP A 80 35.30 -15.27 -23.76
N SER A 81 35.29 -13.96 -23.51
CA SER A 81 34.63 -13.40 -22.33
C SER A 81 33.17 -13.09 -22.68
N ASN A 82 32.26 -13.93 -22.22
CA ASN A 82 30.82 -13.65 -22.26
C ASN A 82 30.51 -12.54 -21.27
N LEU A 83 30.55 -11.28 -21.72
CA LEU A 83 30.06 -10.15 -20.93
C LEU A 83 28.53 -10.08 -21.12
N PRO A 84 27.70 -10.24 -20.07
CA PRO A 84 26.27 -10.11 -20.22
C PRO A 84 25.94 -8.63 -20.45
N PHE A 85 25.52 -8.30 -21.67
CA PHE A 85 24.94 -7.00 -21.99
C PHE A 85 23.43 -7.14 -21.82
N SER A 86 22.82 -6.38 -20.92
CA SER A 86 21.38 -6.38 -20.74
C SER A 86 20.74 -5.30 -21.63
N VAL A 87 19.68 -5.66 -22.35
CA VAL A 87 18.84 -4.69 -23.07
C VAL A 87 17.60 -4.42 -22.25
N GLN A 88 17.23 -3.14 -22.18
CA GLN A 88 16.06 -2.67 -21.47
C GLN A 88 14.90 -2.47 -22.44
N PHE A 89 13.72 -2.91 -22.03
CA PHE A 89 12.46 -2.79 -22.77
C PHE A 89 11.45 -2.05 -21.89
N ALA A 90 10.96 -0.90 -22.34
CA ALA A 90 9.86 -0.21 -21.70
C ALA A 90 8.54 -0.89 -22.10
N ILE A 91 7.74 -1.23 -21.11
CA ILE A 91 6.46 -1.91 -21.27
C ILE A 91 5.34 -0.86 -21.28
N GLU A 92 4.51 -0.91 -22.31
CA GLU A 92 3.27 -0.14 -22.42
C GLU A 92 2.12 -0.87 -21.71
N GLU A 93 1.87 -2.12 -22.13
CA GLU A 93 0.76 -2.94 -21.63
C GLU A 93 1.22 -4.38 -21.34
N ILE A 94 0.56 -5.03 -20.38
CA ILE A 94 0.73 -6.44 -20.05
C ILE A 94 -0.63 -7.12 -20.17
N ASP A 95 -0.81 -7.95 -21.19
CA ASP A 95 -2.00 -8.78 -21.34
C ASP A 95 -1.77 -10.15 -20.69
N TYR A 96 -2.29 -10.31 -19.48
CA TYR A 96 -2.18 -11.57 -18.74
C TYR A 96 -3.06 -12.69 -19.29
N LYS A 97 -4.14 -12.36 -20.01
CA LYS A 97 -5.09 -13.32 -20.57
C LYS A 97 -4.50 -13.99 -21.80
N ASN A 98 -3.93 -13.20 -22.71
CA ASN A 98 -3.31 -13.65 -23.94
C ASN A 98 -1.80 -13.91 -23.78
N GLN A 99 -1.22 -13.55 -22.63
CA GLN A 99 0.19 -13.75 -22.27
C GLN A 99 1.20 -13.06 -23.21
N PHE A 100 1.00 -11.77 -23.46
CA PHE A 100 1.99 -10.93 -24.14
C PHE A 100 2.18 -9.57 -23.46
N ILE A 101 3.35 -8.98 -23.67
CA ILE A 101 3.67 -7.61 -23.30
C ILE A 101 3.82 -6.78 -24.56
N GLU A 102 3.29 -5.57 -24.53
CA GLU A 102 3.47 -4.56 -25.56
C GLU A 102 4.63 -3.65 -25.17
N ILE A 103 5.59 -3.49 -26.09
CA ILE A 103 6.79 -2.71 -25.86
C ILE A 103 6.62 -1.34 -26.50
N SER A 104 6.65 -0.28 -25.68
CA SER A 104 6.62 1.10 -26.16
C SER A 104 7.98 1.56 -26.67
N GLN A 105 9.06 1.10 -26.02
CA GLN A 105 10.41 1.52 -26.36
C GLN A 105 11.44 0.42 -26.07
N ILE A 106 12.37 0.23 -27.01
CA ILE A 106 13.57 -0.57 -26.80
C ILE A 106 14.75 0.39 -26.64
N PHE A 107 15.46 0.30 -25.52
CA PHE A 107 16.61 1.16 -25.26
C PHE A 107 17.84 0.64 -26.01
N GLY A 108 18.59 1.56 -26.62
CA GLY A 108 19.79 1.25 -27.40
C GLY A 108 19.53 1.20 -28.91
N CYS A 109 20.50 0.65 -29.64
CA CYS A 109 20.44 0.57 -31.09
C CYS A 109 19.73 -0.72 -31.53
N ILE A 110 18.40 -0.74 -31.58
CA ILE A 110 17.63 -1.95 -31.91
C ILE A 110 18.15 -2.64 -33.17
N GLY A 111 18.31 -1.91 -34.28
CA GLY A 111 18.86 -2.47 -35.52
C GLY A 111 20.28 -3.00 -35.40
N GLY A 112 21.10 -2.52 -34.45
CA GLY A 112 22.40 -3.10 -34.15
C GLY A 112 22.34 -4.30 -33.20
N LEU A 113 21.28 -4.39 -32.41
CA LEU A 113 21.07 -5.47 -31.45
C LEU A 113 20.48 -6.71 -32.12
N LEU A 114 19.61 -6.59 -33.12
CA LEU A 114 18.92 -7.74 -33.76
C LEU A 114 19.83 -8.93 -34.14
N PRO A 115 21.06 -8.76 -34.68
CA PRO A 115 21.95 -9.88 -34.98
C PRO A 115 22.43 -10.67 -33.74
N ILE A 116 22.38 -10.05 -32.56
CA ILE A 116 22.86 -10.60 -31.28
C ILE A 116 21.72 -10.83 -30.28
N LEU A 117 20.50 -10.37 -30.57
CA LEU A 117 19.33 -10.60 -29.73
C LEU A 117 18.93 -12.07 -29.81
N ASN A 118 19.44 -12.86 -28.87
CA ASN A 118 18.96 -14.23 -28.66
C ASN A 118 18.04 -14.25 -27.44
N LEU A 119 16.73 -14.30 -27.68
CA LEU A 119 15.71 -14.42 -26.64
C LEU A 119 15.58 -15.85 -26.08
N SER A 120 16.28 -16.84 -26.62
CA SER A 120 16.21 -18.25 -26.18
C SER A 120 16.64 -18.46 -24.73
N ALA A 121 17.39 -17.51 -24.16
CA ALA A 121 17.80 -17.52 -22.76
C ALA A 121 16.75 -16.90 -21.81
N SER A 122 15.66 -16.36 -22.37
CA SER A 122 14.56 -15.72 -21.66
C SER A 122 13.25 -16.51 -21.83
N PRO A 123 12.23 -16.29 -20.98
CA PRO A 123 10.92 -16.92 -21.16
C PRO A 123 10.06 -16.26 -22.26
N PHE A 124 10.59 -15.21 -22.91
CA PHE A 124 9.88 -14.39 -23.89
C PHE A 124 10.30 -14.75 -25.31
N GLN A 125 9.37 -14.59 -26.25
CA GLN A 125 9.63 -14.69 -27.69
C GLN A 125 8.86 -13.59 -28.43
N PHE A 126 9.31 -13.22 -29.62
CA PHE A 126 8.56 -12.32 -30.46
C PHE A 126 7.23 -12.96 -30.87
N GLN A 127 6.16 -12.21 -30.71
CA GLN A 127 4.85 -12.61 -31.19
C GLN A 127 4.66 -12.12 -32.63
N PHE A 128 4.17 -13.01 -33.49
CA PHE A 128 3.86 -12.72 -34.89
C PHE A 128 2.34 -12.72 -35.06
N LEU A 129 1.74 -11.53 -35.14
CA LEU A 129 0.28 -11.37 -35.19
C LEU A 129 -0.33 -11.92 -36.49
N SER A 130 0.49 -12.03 -37.55
CA SER A 130 0.09 -12.55 -38.85
C SER A 130 1.23 -13.37 -39.49
N PRO A 131 0.91 -14.41 -40.29
CA PRO A 131 1.91 -15.11 -41.12
C PRO A 131 2.57 -14.19 -42.15
N TYR A 132 2.00 -13.01 -42.42
CA TYR A 132 2.57 -11.99 -43.28
C TYR A 132 3.56 -11.05 -42.56
N ASP A 133 3.83 -11.23 -41.27
CA ASP A 133 4.74 -10.37 -40.49
C ASP A 133 6.13 -10.98 -40.30
N ILE A 134 6.42 -12.09 -41.00
CA ILE A 134 7.64 -12.88 -40.85
C ILE A 134 8.58 -12.55 -42.02
N TYR A 135 9.59 -11.72 -41.76
CA TYR A 135 10.59 -11.33 -42.75
C TYR A 135 12.00 -11.64 -42.28
N ASN A 136 12.84 -12.03 -43.23
CA ASN A 136 14.28 -12.00 -43.09
C ASN A 136 14.80 -10.68 -43.64
N TYR A 137 15.73 -10.07 -42.93
CA TYR A 137 16.29 -8.78 -43.33
C TYR A 137 17.78 -8.91 -43.65
N THR A 138 18.22 -8.20 -44.68
CA THR A 138 19.62 -8.07 -45.07
C THR A 138 20.11 -6.66 -44.78
N TYR A 139 21.29 -6.53 -44.18
CA TYR A 139 21.93 -5.25 -43.90
C TYR A 139 22.85 -4.83 -45.04
N PHE A 140 22.74 -3.57 -45.44
CA PHE A 140 23.58 -2.93 -46.45
C PHE A 140 24.24 -1.69 -45.88
N ASN A 141 25.53 -1.53 -46.15
CA ASN A 141 26.28 -0.32 -45.93
C ASN A 141 26.39 0.44 -47.25
N CYS A 142 25.82 1.62 -47.32
CA CYS A 142 25.76 2.41 -48.53
C CYS A 142 26.43 3.77 -48.36
N SER A 143 27.14 4.23 -49.39
CA SER A 143 27.44 5.64 -49.52
C SER A 143 26.13 6.42 -49.57
N LYS A 144 26.07 7.55 -48.86
CA LYS A 144 24.86 8.33 -48.59
C LYS A 144 23.82 8.32 -49.72
N ILE A 145 22.71 7.61 -49.50
CA ILE A 145 21.62 7.48 -50.48
C ILE A 145 20.78 8.76 -50.46
N LYS A 146 20.35 9.24 -51.64
CA LYS A 146 19.42 10.36 -51.75
C LYS A 146 18.01 9.93 -51.28
N ARG A 147 17.32 10.80 -50.53
CA ARG A 147 16.03 10.52 -49.85
C ARG A 147 14.90 9.93 -50.71
N TYR A 148 14.98 9.95 -52.04
CA TYR A 148 13.93 9.48 -52.93
C TYR A 148 13.75 7.94 -52.97
N HIS A 149 14.69 7.16 -52.43
CA HIS A 149 14.63 5.68 -52.39
C HIS A 149 14.13 5.10 -51.06
N TYR A 150 13.37 5.88 -50.28
CA TYR A 150 13.05 5.55 -48.88
C TYR A 150 12.05 4.40 -48.70
N TYR A 151 11.24 4.08 -49.70
CA TYR A 151 10.13 3.12 -49.54
C TYR A 151 10.57 1.66 -49.38
N SER A 152 11.82 1.34 -49.72
CA SER A 152 12.34 -0.03 -49.76
C SER A 152 13.54 -0.27 -48.84
N LEU A 153 14.00 0.79 -48.18
CA LEU A 153 15.21 0.80 -47.37
C LEU A 153 14.87 1.37 -45.99
N ASN A 154 14.87 0.49 -44.99
CA ASN A 154 14.65 0.88 -43.61
C ASN A 154 16.00 1.34 -43.02
N PRO A 155 16.19 2.64 -42.77
CA PRO A 155 17.46 3.14 -42.25
C PRO A 155 17.70 2.62 -40.83
N VAL A 156 18.97 2.37 -40.50
CA VAL A 156 19.42 2.06 -39.14
C VAL A 156 20.34 3.20 -38.67
N PRO A 157 19.77 4.30 -38.12
CA PRO A 157 20.53 5.52 -37.86
C PRO A 157 21.70 5.31 -36.89
N CYS A 158 21.53 4.42 -35.92
CA CYS A 158 22.54 4.16 -34.89
C CYS A 158 23.76 3.36 -35.38
N LEU A 159 23.66 2.69 -36.53
CA LEU A 159 24.82 2.09 -37.23
C LEU A 159 25.32 2.98 -38.37
N SER A 160 24.62 4.08 -38.65
CA SER A 160 24.96 5.01 -39.72
C SER A 160 25.90 6.11 -39.22
N SER A 161 26.66 6.71 -40.12
CA SER A 161 27.56 7.83 -39.83
C SER A 161 27.27 9.01 -40.78
N LYS A 162 28.14 10.03 -40.75
CA LYS A 162 28.03 11.21 -41.61
C LYS A 162 28.24 10.87 -43.09
N ASP A 163 29.14 9.92 -43.36
CA ASP A 163 29.63 9.60 -44.71
C ASP A 163 28.96 8.36 -45.33
N TYR A 164 28.40 7.47 -44.50
CA TYR A 164 27.70 6.26 -44.94
C TYR A 164 26.42 6.03 -44.14
N GLY A 165 25.45 5.38 -44.79
CA GLY A 165 24.20 4.97 -44.17
C GLY A 165 24.09 3.44 -44.15
N VAL A 166 23.60 2.90 -43.04
CA VAL A 166 23.24 1.49 -42.92
C VAL A 166 21.74 1.35 -43.08
N TYR A 167 21.34 0.42 -43.93
CA TYR A 167 19.94 0.18 -44.28
C TYR A 167 19.64 -1.31 -44.19
N THR A 168 18.40 -1.63 -43.83
CA THR A 168 17.85 -2.97 -43.88
C THR A 168 16.84 -3.09 -45.00
N VAL A 169 16.82 -4.27 -45.61
CA VAL A 169 15.95 -4.62 -46.73
C VAL A 169 15.36 -5.99 -46.45
N GLU A 170 14.07 -6.16 -46.69
CA GLU A 170 13.42 -7.49 -46.69
C GLU A 170 14.06 -8.37 -47.77
N SER A 171 14.40 -9.61 -47.44
CA SER A 171 15.27 -10.40 -48.34
C SER A 171 14.54 -10.93 -49.57
N ASP A 172 13.21 -10.91 -49.57
CA ASP A 172 12.35 -11.16 -50.74
C ASP A 172 12.16 -9.91 -51.62
N TYR A 173 12.64 -8.74 -51.19
CA TYR A 173 12.52 -7.51 -51.95
C TYR A 173 13.41 -7.54 -53.21
N PRO A 174 12.87 -7.28 -54.41
CA PRO A 174 13.66 -7.40 -55.64
C PRO A 174 14.83 -6.40 -55.69
N LEU A 175 16.04 -6.93 -55.83
CA LEU A 175 17.28 -6.13 -55.87
C LEU A 175 17.30 -5.07 -56.98
N ILE A 176 16.52 -5.26 -58.06
CA ILE A 176 16.41 -4.32 -59.19
C ILE A 176 15.86 -2.94 -58.78
N TYR A 177 15.07 -2.89 -57.71
CA TYR A 177 14.48 -1.63 -57.21
C TYR A 177 15.35 -0.94 -56.16
N LEU A 178 16.44 -1.59 -55.73
CA LEU A 178 17.33 -1.07 -54.72
C LEU A 178 18.50 -0.35 -55.39
N PRO A 179 18.90 0.85 -54.92
CA PRO A 179 20.05 1.58 -55.43
C PRO A 179 21.38 0.95 -54.96
N LEU A 180 21.60 -0.32 -55.29
CA LEU A 180 22.72 -1.13 -54.77
C LEU A 180 24.08 -0.71 -55.32
N HIS A 181 24.13 0.12 -56.37
CA HIS A 181 25.39 0.60 -56.96
C HIS A 181 26.29 1.33 -55.95
N SER A 182 25.69 1.93 -54.91
CA SER A 182 26.41 2.63 -53.84
C SER A 182 26.48 1.82 -52.55
N CYS A 183 26.05 0.55 -52.57
CA CYS A 183 25.86 -0.28 -51.38
C CYS A 183 26.73 -1.54 -51.41
N SER A 184 27.16 -1.94 -50.23
CA SER A 184 27.84 -3.21 -49.96
C SER A 184 27.01 -4.01 -48.97
N LYS A 185 26.81 -5.31 -49.24
CA LYS A 185 26.14 -6.22 -48.30
C LYS A 185 27.02 -6.40 -47.06
N MET A 186 26.43 -6.21 -45.87
CA MET A 186 27.11 -6.44 -44.60
C MET A 186 26.90 -7.88 -44.12
N PHE A 187 25.65 -8.24 -43.80
CA PHE A 187 25.27 -9.54 -43.28
C PHE A 187 23.76 -9.77 -43.41
N ASP A 188 23.35 -11.04 -43.31
CA ASP A 188 21.95 -11.45 -43.26
C ASP A 188 21.54 -11.71 -41.80
N LEU A 189 20.33 -11.31 -41.43
CA LEU A 189 19.72 -11.74 -40.18
C LEU A 189 19.26 -13.19 -40.33
N HIS A 190 19.68 -14.03 -39.37
CA HIS A 190 19.34 -15.44 -39.37
C HIS A 190 17.98 -15.71 -38.70
N GLU A 191 17.54 -14.82 -37.81
CA GLU A 191 16.23 -14.93 -37.15
C GLU A 191 15.19 -14.06 -37.84
N TYR A 192 13.95 -14.54 -37.80
CA TYR A 192 12.78 -13.79 -38.28
C TYR A 192 12.40 -12.73 -37.27
N ILE A 193 12.04 -11.56 -37.77
CA ILE A 193 11.80 -10.38 -36.92
C ILE A 193 10.44 -9.79 -37.29
N PRO A 194 9.60 -9.45 -36.29
CA PRO A 194 8.34 -8.77 -36.57
C PRO A 194 8.57 -7.42 -37.25
N ARG A 195 7.75 -7.11 -38.25
CA ARG A 195 7.81 -5.84 -38.99
C ARG A 195 7.75 -4.60 -38.09
N GLY A 196 7.02 -4.68 -36.96
CA GLY A 196 6.92 -3.61 -35.97
C GLY A 196 8.26 -3.12 -35.41
N VAL A 197 9.32 -3.93 -35.48
CA VAL A 197 10.67 -3.52 -35.04
C VAL A 197 11.25 -2.38 -35.91
N PHE A 198 10.95 -2.35 -37.21
CA PHE A 198 11.44 -1.33 -38.14
C PHE A 198 10.37 -0.31 -38.52
N GLU A 199 9.09 -0.69 -38.50
CA GLU A 199 7.96 0.17 -38.87
C GLU A 199 7.20 0.75 -37.67
N GLY A 200 7.83 0.82 -36.48
CA GLY A 200 7.24 1.02 -35.14
C GLY A 200 6.21 2.14 -34.90
N TYR A 201 5.82 2.91 -35.91
CA TYR A 201 4.64 3.77 -35.90
C TYR A 201 3.34 3.05 -36.31
N MET A 202 3.42 1.92 -37.02
CA MET A 202 2.24 1.23 -37.56
C MET A 202 1.92 -0.10 -36.87
N LEU A 203 2.92 -0.76 -36.29
CA LEU A 203 2.75 -2.07 -35.66
C LEU A 203 3.51 -2.10 -34.32
N PRO A 204 2.84 -2.44 -33.21
CA PRO A 204 3.50 -2.56 -31.92
C PRO A 204 4.45 -3.76 -31.91
N ILE A 205 5.49 -3.67 -31.08
CA ILE A 205 6.40 -4.78 -30.83
C ILE A 205 5.86 -5.54 -29.62
N THR A 206 5.47 -6.79 -29.81
CA THR A 206 4.95 -7.63 -28.73
C THR A 206 5.89 -8.80 -28.43
N LEU A 207 6.07 -9.07 -27.14
CA LEU A 207 6.76 -10.26 -26.64
C LEU A 207 5.75 -11.14 -25.92
N GLU A 208 5.61 -12.40 -26.36
CA GLU A 208 4.75 -13.38 -25.70
C GLU A 208 5.55 -14.30 -24.79
N TRP A 209 4.89 -14.85 -23.77
CA TRP A 209 5.45 -15.88 -22.90
C TRP A 209 4.50 -17.05 -22.77
N SER A 210 5.06 -18.26 -22.74
CA SER A 210 4.26 -19.49 -22.58
C SER A 210 4.16 -19.94 -21.12
N ARG A 211 5.26 -19.82 -20.36
CA ARG A 211 5.34 -20.20 -18.95
C ARG A 211 5.73 -19.00 -18.08
N PRO A 212 5.08 -18.83 -16.90
CA PRO A 212 4.00 -19.66 -16.39
C PRO A 212 2.67 -19.43 -17.13
N SER A 213 1.87 -20.50 -17.25
CA SER A 213 0.60 -20.48 -17.96
C SER A 213 -0.50 -19.88 -17.08
N CYS A 214 -0.67 -18.56 -17.17
CA CYS A 214 -1.67 -17.81 -16.40
C CYS A 214 -2.92 -17.44 -17.21
N GLY A 215 -2.89 -17.58 -18.55
CA GLY A 215 -3.96 -17.14 -19.44
C GLY A 215 -5.31 -17.80 -19.13
N HIS A 216 -5.31 -19.09 -18.76
CA HIS A 216 -6.53 -19.77 -18.35
C HIS A 216 -7.16 -19.16 -17.09
N CYS A 217 -6.37 -18.88 -16.05
CA CYS A 217 -6.86 -18.27 -14.81
C CYS A 217 -7.51 -16.90 -15.09
N GLU A 218 -6.83 -16.07 -15.87
CA GLU A 218 -7.29 -14.72 -16.20
C GLU A 218 -8.54 -14.75 -17.10
N SER A 219 -8.66 -15.76 -17.99
CA SER A 219 -9.85 -15.95 -18.82
C SER A 219 -11.12 -16.28 -18.02
N ILE A 220 -10.98 -16.89 -16.84
CA ILE A 220 -12.09 -17.21 -15.91
C ILE A 220 -12.23 -16.16 -14.80
N GLY A 221 -11.56 -15.00 -14.93
CA GLY A 221 -11.64 -13.89 -13.96
C GLY A 221 -10.94 -14.17 -12.64
N LYS A 222 -10.01 -15.12 -12.60
CA LYS A 222 -9.17 -15.45 -11.44
C LYS A 222 -7.75 -14.95 -11.66
N HIS A 223 -6.97 -14.85 -10.58
CA HIS A 223 -5.55 -14.54 -10.67
C HIS A 223 -4.70 -15.79 -10.55
N CYS A 224 -3.50 -15.67 -11.10
CA CYS A 224 -2.49 -16.71 -11.12
C CYS A 224 -1.51 -16.52 -9.97
N ARG A 225 -1.07 -17.59 -9.31
CA ARG A 225 0.02 -17.55 -8.33
C ARG A 225 0.90 -18.80 -8.42
N MET A 226 2.10 -18.71 -7.85
CA MET A 226 2.97 -19.88 -7.70
C MET A 226 2.33 -20.90 -6.76
N LYS A 227 2.43 -22.19 -7.10
CA LYS A 227 2.00 -23.28 -6.24
C LYS A 227 2.97 -23.45 -5.06
N ASN A 228 2.45 -23.64 -3.86
CA ASN A 228 3.25 -23.80 -2.63
C ASN A 228 3.79 -25.22 -2.39
N ASP A 229 3.48 -26.18 -3.27
CA ASP A 229 3.90 -27.57 -3.07
C ASP A 229 5.42 -27.69 -3.18
N ARG A 230 6.05 -28.32 -2.18
CA ARG A 230 7.51 -28.59 -2.12
C ARG A 230 8.03 -29.54 -3.22
N SER A 231 7.25 -29.80 -4.27
CA SER A 231 7.71 -30.51 -5.47
C SER A 231 8.26 -29.50 -6.48
N ILE A 232 9.38 -29.86 -7.08
CA ILE A 232 10.30 -29.17 -8.01
C ILE A 232 9.64 -28.52 -9.26
N SER A 233 8.32 -28.41 -9.32
CA SER A 233 7.59 -27.82 -10.43
C SER A 233 7.28 -26.34 -10.13
N ASN A 234 7.77 -25.43 -10.98
CA ASN A 234 7.34 -24.02 -11.06
C ASN A 234 5.88 -23.91 -11.58
N ASP A 235 4.99 -24.74 -11.04
CA ASP A 235 3.60 -24.84 -11.44
C ASP A 235 2.78 -23.70 -10.84
N THR A 236 1.73 -23.33 -11.55
CA THR A 236 0.84 -22.26 -11.16
C THR A 236 -0.55 -22.76 -10.82
N GLU A 237 -1.23 -22.04 -9.94
CA GLU A 237 -2.62 -22.29 -9.59
C GLU A 237 -3.46 -21.01 -9.70
N CYS A 238 -4.74 -21.19 -10.01
CA CYS A 238 -5.69 -20.08 -10.04
C CYS A 238 -6.26 -19.87 -8.64
N TYR A 239 -6.17 -18.63 -8.14
CA TYR A 239 -6.85 -18.22 -6.94
C TYR A 239 -7.92 -17.19 -7.27
N SER A 240 -9.06 -17.28 -6.59
CA SER A 240 -10.08 -16.25 -6.71
C SER A 240 -9.54 -14.95 -6.15
N SER A 241 -9.63 -13.87 -6.93
CA SER A 241 -9.40 -12.51 -6.46
C SER A 241 -10.54 -12.14 -5.52
N SER A 242 -10.56 -12.72 -4.32
CA SER A 242 -11.48 -12.27 -3.30
C SER A 242 -11.03 -10.86 -2.88
N LYS A 243 -11.63 -9.83 -3.48
CA LYS A 243 -12.33 -8.95 -2.54
C LYS A 243 -13.36 -9.86 -1.89
N PRO A 244 -13.32 -10.10 -0.57
CA PRO A 244 -14.52 -10.57 0.06
C PRO A 244 -15.56 -9.46 -0.16
N GLU A 245 -16.39 -9.59 -1.19
CA GLU A 245 -17.83 -9.34 -1.04
C GLU A 245 -18.40 -10.46 -0.16
N GLY A 246 -17.76 -10.67 1.00
CA GLY A 246 -18.48 -11.15 2.15
C GLY A 246 -19.40 -10.01 2.58
N PRO A 247 -20.53 -10.33 3.24
CA PRO A 247 -21.36 -9.31 3.84
C PRO A 247 -20.43 -8.46 4.70
N VAL A 248 -20.39 -7.16 4.43
CA VAL A 248 -19.68 -6.13 5.20
C VAL A 248 -19.57 -6.64 6.63
N PRO A 249 -18.38 -6.95 7.18
CA PRO A 249 -18.34 -7.34 8.57
C PRO A 249 -18.89 -6.13 9.31
N LYS A 250 -20.06 -6.32 9.92
CA LYS A 250 -20.68 -5.41 10.91
C LYS A 250 -19.79 -5.27 12.16
N LEU A 251 -18.47 -5.35 11.97
CA LEU A 251 -17.40 -5.27 12.94
C LEU A 251 -16.43 -4.12 12.63
N ARG A 252 -16.70 -3.28 11.61
CA ARG A 252 -16.04 -1.96 11.52
C ARG A 252 -16.83 -0.86 12.26
N VAL A 253 -18.14 -1.06 12.42
CA VAL A 253 -19.02 -0.14 13.19
C VAL A 253 -18.99 -0.43 14.69
N ALA A 254 -18.61 -1.64 15.12
CA ALA A 254 -18.46 -1.95 16.54
C ALA A 254 -17.18 -1.38 17.17
N GLY A 255 -16.13 -1.11 16.36
CA GLY A 255 -14.85 -0.57 16.83
C GLY A 255 -14.84 0.95 17.04
N GLU A 256 -15.62 1.70 16.28
CA GLU A 256 -15.70 3.17 16.43
C GLU A 256 -16.55 3.62 17.62
N VAL A 257 -17.44 2.76 18.14
CA VAL A 257 -18.31 3.09 19.28
C VAL A 257 -17.77 2.53 20.59
N LEU A 258 -17.16 1.33 20.61
CA LEU A 258 -16.61 0.76 21.85
C LEU A 258 -15.35 1.50 22.34
N GLY A 259 -14.52 2.01 21.44
CA GLY A 259 -13.28 2.72 21.80
C GLY A 259 -13.54 3.97 22.64
N PRO A 260 -14.39 4.91 22.16
CA PRO A 260 -14.77 6.10 22.92
C PRO A 260 -15.53 5.76 24.21
N LEU A 261 -16.42 4.75 24.18
CA LEU A 261 -17.13 4.32 25.38
C LEU A 261 -16.16 3.79 26.44
N LEU A 262 -15.20 2.94 26.08
CA LEU A 262 -14.17 2.45 27.00
C LEU A 262 -13.29 3.59 27.54
N ALA A 263 -12.91 4.56 26.70
CA ALA A 263 -12.15 5.74 27.14
C ALA A 263 -12.95 6.59 28.15
N VAL A 264 -14.24 6.79 27.92
CA VAL A 264 -15.15 7.51 28.84
C VAL A 264 -15.32 6.75 30.15
N PHE A 265 -15.50 5.42 30.11
CA PHE A 265 -15.59 4.60 31.32
C PHE A 265 -14.31 4.67 32.16
N LEU A 266 -13.13 4.64 31.52
CA LEU A 266 -11.84 4.80 32.21
C LEU A 266 -11.66 6.21 32.80
N ALA A 267 -12.08 7.25 32.09
CA ALA A 267 -12.07 8.63 32.60
C ALA A 267 -13.00 8.80 33.82
N ILE A 268 -14.20 8.23 33.76
CA ILE A 268 -15.15 8.23 34.88
C ILE A 268 -14.55 7.47 36.07
N ALA A 269 -14.07 6.24 35.87
CA ALA A 269 -13.47 5.44 36.95
C ALA A 269 -12.29 6.16 37.62
N SER A 270 -11.38 6.75 36.83
CA SER A 270 -10.25 7.52 37.36
C SER A 270 -10.70 8.78 38.12
N TYR A 271 -11.73 9.49 37.64
CA TYR A 271 -12.33 10.60 38.37
C TYR A 271 -12.91 10.16 39.72
N TRP A 272 -13.68 9.06 39.76
CA TRP A 272 -14.24 8.53 41.01
C TRP A 272 -13.16 8.09 41.99
N ILE A 273 -12.10 7.44 41.52
CA ILE A 273 -10.94 7.07 42.34
C ILE A 273 -10.28 8.32 42.92
N CYS A 274 -9.96 9.32 42.09
CA CYS A 274 -9.37 10.59 42.54
C CYS A 274 -10.26 11.32 43.54
N ARG A 275 -11.58 11.35 43.31
CA ARG A 275 -12.55 11.98 44.21
C ARG A 275 -12.62 11.27 45.56
N SER A 276 -12.61 9.93 45.56
CA SER A 276 -12.61 9.14 46.80
C SER A 276 -11.36 9.38 47.64
N ILE A 277 -10.18 9.48 47.00
CA ILE A 277 -8.91 9.78 47.66
C ILE A 277 -8.94 11.20 48.23
N LYS A 278 -9.44 12.18 47.48
CA LYS A 278 -9.55 13.57 47.93
C LYS A 278 -10.49 13.71 49.14
N LEU A 279 -11.67 13.08 49.08
CA LEU A 279 -12.62 13.05 50.19
C LEU A 279 -12.01 12.39 51.43
N LYS A 280 -11.29 11.28 51.27
CA LYS A 280 -10.60 10.62 52.38
C LYS A 280 -9.57 11.54 53.04
N LYS A 281 -8.77 12.27 52.25
CA LYS A 281 -7.82 13.26 52.77
C LYS A 281 -8.51 14.41 53.50
N GLU A 282 -9.61 14.93 52.96
CA GLU A 282 -10.39 15.99 53.64
C GLU A 282 -11.02 15.49 54.94
N THR A 283 -11.50 14.24 54.99
CA THR A 283 -12.02 13.64 56.22
C THR A 283 -10.93 13.41 57.25
N GLU A 284 -9.74 12.95 56.85
CA GLU A 284 -8.59 12.79 57.74
C GLU A 284 -8.16 14.15 58.32
N LEU A 285 -8.03 15.19 57.48
CA LEU A 285 -7.71 16.54 57.93
C LEU A 285 -8.77 17.14 58.86
N LYS A 286 -10.07 16.92 58.59
CA LYS A 286 -11.15 17.34 59.49
C LYS A 286 -11.08 16.60 60.82
N ILE A 287 -10.84 15.30 60.81
CA ILE A 287 -10.70 14.50 62.04
C ILE A 287 -9.48 14.95 62.83
N GLU A 288 -8.33 15.20 62.19
CA GLU A 288 -7.15 15.77 62.87
C GLU A 288 -7.45 17.14 63.45
N GLN A 289 -8.17 18.01 62.74
CA GLN A 289 -8.61 19.31 63.25
C GLN A 289 -9.51 19.18 64.49
N PHE A 290 -10.46 18.24 64.50
CA PHE A 290 -11.30 17.96 65.67
C PHE A 290 -10.51 17.34 66.84
N LEU A 291 -9.45 16.58 66.57
CA LEU A 291 -8.59 15.98 67.58
C LEU A 291 -7.57 16.97 68.17
N TRP A 292 -7.20 18.03 67.42
CA TRP A 292 -6.16 19.00 67.81
C TRP A 292 -6.60 20.06 68.83
N TYR A 293 -7.90 20.23 69.13
CA TYR A 293 -8.39 21.18 70.15
C TYR A 293 -8.87 20.48 71.44
N PRO A 294 -7.96 19.89 72.24
CA PRO A 294 -8.31 19.21 73.49
C PRO A 294 -8.83 20.17 74.58
N VAL A 295 -8.61 21.48 74.45
CA VAL A 295 -8.94 22.49 75.47
C VAL A 295 -10.44 22.85 75.49
N GLU A 296 -11.14 22.71 74.36
CA GLU A 296 -12.57 23.06 74.26
C GLU A 296 -13.51 21.87 74.41
N ARG A 297 -12.98 20.66 74.64
CA ARG A 297 -13.81 19.47 74.86
C ARG A 297 -14.38 19.52 76.29
N PRO A 298 -15.70 19.71 76.49
CA PRO A 298 -16.27 19.64 77.83
C PRO A 298 -16.06 18.23 78.40
N SER A 299 -15.68 18.14 79.68
CA SER A 299 -15.52 16.83 80.32
C SER A 299 -16.85 16.07 80.35
N MET A 300 -16.81 14.74 80.32
CA MET A 300 -18.02 13.89 80.36
C MET A 300 -18.96 14.25 81.52
N LYS A 301 -18.42 14.74 82.64
CA LYS A 301 -19.21 15.23 83.78
C LYS A 301 -20.05 16.45 83.44
N VAL A 302 -19.50 17.42 82.70
CA VAL A 302 -20.23 18.63 82.25
C VAL A 302 -21.33 18.26 81.27
N VAL A 303 -21.08 17.29 80.39
CA VAL A 303 -22.08 16.80 79.43
C VAL A 303 -23.25 16.11 80.15
N ILE A 304 -22.97 15.28 81.16
CA ILE A 304 -24.02 14.64 81.98
C ILE A 304 -24.84 15.70 82.73
N GLN A 305 -24.19 16.72 83.28
CA GLN A 305 -24.86 17.81 83.99
C GLN A 305 -25.74 18.69 83.07
N MET A 306 -25.35 18.83 81.79
CA MET A 306 -26.18 19.50 80.77
C MET A 306 -27.38 18.66 80.33
N LEU A 307 -27.31 17.34 80.39
CA LEU A 307 -28.41 16.43 80.04
C LEU A 307 -29.41 16.22 81.19
N GLU A 308 -28.97 16.43 82.44
CA GLU A 308 -29.80 16.28 83.65
C GLU A 308 -30.52 17.59 84.06
N SER A 309 -30.23 18.70 83.38
CA SER A 309 -30.89 20.00 83.54
C SER A 309 -32.27 20.03 82.86
N GLU A 310 -33.32 20.43 83.60
CA GLU A 310 -34.70 20.60 83.05
C GLU A 310 -34.88 21.83 82.14
N GLU A 311 -33.88 22.72 82.05
CA GLU A 311 -33.92 23.85 81.11
C GLU A 311 -33.24 23.50 79.78
N THR A 312 -33.94 23.73 78.67
CA THR A 312 -33.37 23.60 77.32
C THR A 312 -32.25 24.63 77.13
N PRO A 313 -31.00 24.22 76.86
CA PRO A 313 -29.91 25.18 76.69
C PRO A 313 -30.17 26.06 75.46
N SER A 314 -30.17 27.38 75.65
CA SER A 314 -30.28 28.32 74.53
C SER A 314 -29.00 28.24 73.70
N MET A 315 -29.14 28.00 72.39
CA MET A 315 -28.01 27.94 71.47
C MET A 315 -27.25 29.27 71.48
N PRO A 316 -25.92 29.29 71.66
CA PRO A 316 -25.15 30.51 71.56
C PRO A 316 -25.30 31.12 70.16
N ARG A 317 -25.26 32.46 70.07
CA ARG A 317 -25.39 33.16 68.78
C ARG A 317 -24.33 32.64 67.80
N ASN A 318 -24.79 32.20 66.65
CA ASN A 318 -23.93 31.79 65.55
C ASN A 318 -23.02 32.97 65.14
N PRO A 319 -21.68 32.84 65.21
CA PRO A 319 -20.76 33.94 64.90
C PRO A 319 -20.69 34.29 63.41
N PHE A 320 -21.39 33.55 62.53
CA PHE A 320 -21.43 33.80 61.10
C PHE A 320 -22.68 34.53 60.60
N THR A 321 -23.45 35.20 61.47
CA THR A 321 -24.59 36.02 61.01
C THR A 321 -24.09 37.28 60.32
N SER A 322 -24.25 37.31 58.99
CA SER A 322 -24.05 38.46 58.11
C SER A 322 -24.91 39.64 58.58
N THR A 323 -24.24 40.76 58.89
CA THR A 323 -24.86 42.05 59.18
C THR A 323 -25.41 42.65 57.89
N ASN A 324 -26.73 42.58 57.69
CA ASN A 324 -27.49 43.53 56.88
C ASN A 324 -28.98 43.51 57.25
N GLY A 325 -29.47 44.62 57.80
CA GLY A 325 -30.82 45.14 57.54
C GLY A 325 -32.02 44.51 58.28
N THR A 326 -32.24 44.94 59.52
CA THR A 326 -33.53 45.31 60.12
C THR A 326 -34.80 44.55 59.71
N GLN A 327 -35.28 43.65 60.59
CA GLN A 327 -36.71 43.47 60.82
C GLN A 327 -36.99 43.31 62.32
N ASN A 328 -37.89 44.17 62.81
CA ASN A 328 -38.55 44.02 64.10
C ASN A 328 -39.31 42.69 64.12
N ALA A 329 -38.81 41.70 64.86
CA ALA A 329 -39.52 40.46 65.12
C ALA A 329 -40.21 40.55 66.48
N THR A 330 -41.45 41.03 66.48
CA THR A 330 -42.43 40.72 67.50
C THR A 330 -42.74 39.22 67.49
N ASN A 331 -42.81 38.65 68.70
CA ASN A 331 -43.20 37.28 69.03
C ASN A 331 -44.27 36.66 68.11
N ALA A 332 -43.95 35.51 67.49
CA ALA A 332 -44.95 34.60 66.94
C ALA A 332 -44.57 33.13 67.20
N ARG A 333 -45.17 32.65 68.29
CA ARG A 333 -45.57 31.29 68.67
C ARG A 333 -45.48 30.22 67.57
N GLY A 334 -44.86 29.08 67.90
CA GLY A 334 -44.63 27.96 67.00
C GLY A 334 -45.90 27.21 66.54
N ARG A 335 -45.73 26.46 65.43
CA ARG A 335 -46.51 25.28 65.01
C ARG A 335 -45.72 24.54 63.93
N ILE A 336 -45.37 23.27 64.17
CA ILE A 336 -46.03 22.02 63.73
C ILE A 336 -45.82 21.72 62.24
N PHE A 337 -45.27 20.52 62.02
CA PHE A 337 -45.03 19.82 60.75
C PHE A 337 -46.33 19.65 59.93
N SER A 338 -46.32 20.06 58.67
CA SER A 338 -47.24 19.55 57.65
C SER A 338 -46.47 19.36 56.35
N SER A 339 -46.23 18.10 55.99
CA SER A 339 -45.71 17.70 54.69
C SER A 339 -46.89 17.53 53.75
N GLU A 340 -47.08 18.46 52.82
CA GLU A 340 -48.03 18.30 51.72
C GLU A 340 -47.29 18.67 50.42
N LEU A 341 -47.20 17.69 49.51
CA LEU A 341 -46.50 17.79 48.23
C LEU A 341 -47.36 18.57 47.22
N GLU A 342 -46.74 19.52 46.52
CA GLU A 342 -47.35 20.19 45.36
C GLU A 342 -47.18 19.35 44.08
N ILE A 343 -48.31 19.18 43.38
CA ILE A 343 -48.49 18.44 42.12
C ILE A 343 -48.13 19.36 40.96
N ILE A 344 -47.31 18.90 40.01
CA ILE A 344 -46.97 19.63 38.78
C ILE A 344 -47.96 19.22 37.68
N SER A 345 -48.70 20.18 37.11
CA SER A 345 -49.56 19.98 35.93
C SER A 345 -48.82 20.32 34.63
N GLU A 346 -48.95 19.44 33.64
CA GLU A 346 -48.51 19.65 32.25
C GLU A 346 -49.39 20.69 31.52
N SER A 347 -48.79 21.46 30.61
CA SER A 347 -49.52 22.20 29.57
C SER A 347 -48.72 22.19 28.27
N GLU A 348 -49.37 21.63 27.23
CA GLU A 348 -49.15 21.58 25.77
C GLU A 348 -47.81 22.00 25.13
#